data_AF-A0A087S3T2-F1
#
_entry.id   AF-A0A087S3T2-F1
#
_cell.length_a   1.000
_cell.length_b   1.000
_cell.length_c   1.000
_cell.angle_alpha   90.00
_cell.angle_beta   90.00
_cell.angle_gamma   90.00
#
_symmetry.space_group_name_H-M   'P 1'
#
loop_
_entity.id
_entity.type
_entity.pdbx_description
1 polymer ?
#
loop_
_entity_poly.entity_id
_entity_poly.type
_entity_poly.pdbx_seq_one_letter_code
_entity_poly.pdbx_strand_id
1 'polypeptide(L)'
;MEKLLHSKKPRILHEKNKTQKLFDTCKLGGRWKRTDRFVPHHYVSLDDGAFLKLTMDGANYTELFRFKKNSEIIIKDSIVEFYEKDLLR
;
A
#
# COMPACT_ATOMS: atom_id res chain seq x y z
N MET A 1 -25.93 -19.42 33.22
CA MET A 1 -24.46 -19.28 33.07
C MET A 1 -24.07 -20.24 31.96
N GLU A 2 -23.53 -19.89 30.80
CA GLU A 2 -22.88 -18.68 30.28
C GLU A 2 -23.20 -18.56 28.79
N LYS A 3 -23.34 -17.32 28.30
CA LYS A 3 -23.46 -17.02 26.86
C LYS A 3 -22.06 -17.00 26.27
N LEU A 4 -21.68 -18.02 25.50
CA LEU A 4 -20.48 -17.98 24.67
C LEU A 4 -20.76 -17.14 23.41
N LEU A 5 -20.56 -15.83 23.53
CA LEU A 5 -20.45 -14.91 22.41
C LEU A 5 -19.16 -15.24 21.65
N HIS A 6 -19.25 -16.12 20.65
CA HIS A 6 -18.25 -16.18 19.61
C HIS A 6 -18.32 -14.87 18.80
N SER A 7 -17.49 -13.92 19.21
CA SER A 7 -17.15 -12.73 18.45
C SER A 7 -16.63 -13.19 17.09
N LYS A 8 -17.50 -13.10 16.07
CA LYS A 8 -17.09 -13.14 14.67
C LYS A 8 -16.23 -11.90 14.46
N LYS A 9 -14.91 -12.01 14.65
CA LYS A 9 -13.96 -11.08 14.04
C LYS A 9 -14.32 -11.02 12.56
N PRO A 10 -14.68 -9.86 12.00
CA PRO A 10 -14.78 -9.76 10.56
C PRO A 10 -13.37 -9.99 10.02
N ARG A 11 -13.14 -11.20 9.50
CA ARG A 11 -12.07 -11.41 8.52
C ARG A 11 -12.50 -10.56 7.34
N ILE A 12 -12.02 -9.32 7.30
CA ILE A 12 -12.18 -8.48 6.13
C ILE A 12 -11.41 -9.22 5.04
N LEU A 13 -12.16 -9.98 4.25
CA LEU A 13 -11.72 -10.59 3.02
C LEU A 13 -11.51 -9.42 2.06
N HIS A 14 -10.41 -8.68 2.23
CA HIS A 14 -10.07 -7.60 1.32
C HIS A 14 -9.95 -8.22 -0.07
N GLU A 15 -10.75 -7.69 -1.00
CA GLU A 15 -10.76 -8.03 -2.42
C GLU A 15 -9.37 -8.37 -2.96
N LYS A 16 -9.30 -9.47 -3.71
CA LYS A 16 -8.09 -10.09 -4.26
C LYS A 16 -7.39 -9.28 -5.37
N ASN A 17 -7.54 -7.95 -5.41
CA ASN A 17 -6.97 -7.10 -6.46
C ASN A 17 -5.89 -6.17 -5.90
N LYS A 18 -4.92 -6.74 -5.17
CA LYS A 18 -3.66 -6.05 -4.88
C LYS A 18 -2.76 -6.17 -6.10
N THR A 19 -2.31 -5.04 -6.62
CA THR A 19 -1.23 -4.95 -7.59
C THR A 19 0.11 -5.04 -6.86
N GLN A 20 1.06 -5.77 -7.43
CA GLN A 20 2.42 -5.85 -6.94
C GLN A 20 3.38 -5.41 -8.05
N LYS A 21 4.38 -4.60 -7.71
CA LYS A 21 5.41 -4.15 -8.68
C LYS A 21 6.81 -4.22 -8.08
N LEU A 22 7.75 -4.72 -8.89
CA LEU A 22 9.18 -4.69 -8.60
C LEU A 22 9.75 -3.32 -8.92
N PHE A 23 10.81 -2.93 -8.23
CA PHE A 23 11.51 -1.67 -8.47
C PHE A 23 12.99 -1.78 -8.06
N ASP A 24 13.85 -0.97 -8.69
CA ASP A 24 15.21 -0.75 -8.21
C ASP A 24 15.22 0.35 -7.15
N THR A 25 14.46 1.42 -7.41
CA THR A 25 14.26 2.50 -6.44
C THR A 25 12.78 2.87 -6.28
N CYS A 26 12.41 3.25 -5.06
CA CYS A 26 11.07 3.64 -4.68
C CYS A 26 11.13 4.96 -3.91
N LYS A 27 10.33 5.95 -4.33
CA LYS A 27 10.21 7.25 -3.65
C LYS A 27 8.76 7.55 -3.31
N LEU A 28 8.49 7.78 -2.03
CA LEU A 28 7.22 8.28 -1.55
C LEU A 28 7.23 9.81 -1.55
N GLY A 29 6.20 10.42 -2.14
CA GLY A 29 5.99 11.86 -2.11
C GLY A 29 4.57 12.22 -1.71
N GLY A 30 4.38 13.46 -1.28
CA GLY A 30 3.17 13.88 -0.58
C GLY A 30 3.16 13.43 0.88
N ARG A 31 1.98 13.32 1.49
CA ARG A 31 1.83 13.02 2.91
C ARG A 31 1.50 11.56 3.15
N TRP A 32 2.48 10.83 3.68
CA TRP A 32 2.37 9.44 4.09
C TRP A 32 2.59 9.31 5.60
N LYS A 33 1.88 8.37 6.22
CA LYS A 33 2.15 7.95 7.59
C LYS A 33 2.57 6.49 7.56
N ARG A 34 3.74 6.20 8.13
CA ARG A 34 4.14 4.83 8.43
C ARG A 34 3.34 4.32 9.62
N THR A 35 2.72 3.15 9.50
CA THR A 35 1.82 2.58 10.52
C THR A 35 2.46 1.45 11.32
N ASP A 36 3.55 0.88 10.86
CA ASP A 36 4.32 -0.18 11.51
C ASP A 36 5.59 0.32 12.21
N ARG A 37 6.09 -0.47 13.16
CA ARG A 37 7.44 -0.34 13.72
C ARG A 37 8.44 -1.34 13.12
N PHE A 38 7.96 -2.36 12.40
CA PHE A 38 8.74 -3.51 11.94
C PHE A 38 8.43 -3.83 10.47
N VAL A 39 9.40 -4.40 9.77
CA VAL A 39 9.29 -4.82 8.36
C VAL A 39 8.23 -5.92 8.21
N PRO A 40 7.40 -5.92 7.14
CA PRO A 40 7.39 -4.98 6.01
C PRO A 40 6.84 -3.60 6.38
N HIS A 41 7.28 -2.56 5.67
CA HIS A 41 6.85 -1.20 5.97
C HIS A 41 5.48 -0.92 5.35
N HIS A 42 4.52 -0.55 6.19
CA HIS A 42 3.16 -0.18 5.84
C HIS A 42 3.04 1.35 5.87
N TYR A 43 2.53 1.90 4.79
CA TYR A 43 2.26 3.33 4.68
C TYR A 43 0.81 3.57 4.32
N VAL A 44 0.24 4.61 4.92
CA VAL A 44 -1.11 5.09 4.63
C VAL A 44 -1.03 6.53 4.16
N SER A 45 -1.68 6.84 3.04
CA SER A 45 -1.78 8.21 2.54
C SER A 45 -2.66 9.06 3.47
N LEU A 46 -2.19 10.25 3.83
CA LEU A 46 -2.94 11.16 4.71
C LEU A 46 -3.87 12.10 3.94
N ASP A 47 -3.58 12.34 2.67
CA ASP A 47 -4.32 13.23 1.78
C ASP A 47 -4.43 12.60 0.37
N ASP A 48 -5.41 13.05 -0.42
CA ASP A 48 -5.51 12.68 -1.83
C ASP A 48 -4.30 13.23 -2.61
N GLY A 49 -3.80 12.45 -3.57
CA GLY A 49 -2.67 12.83 -4.41
C GLY A 49 -1.30 12.52 -3.82
N ALA A 50 -1.23 11.87 -2.65
CA ALA A 50 -0.01 11.20 -2.21
C ALA A 50 0.46 10.23 -3.29
N PHE A 51 1.76 10.19 -3.58
CA PHE A 51 2.28 9.48 -4.74
C PHE A 51 3.45 8.56 -4.41
N LEU A 52 3.59 7.56 -5.26
CA LEU A 52 4.68 6.58 -5.29
C LEU A 52 5.35 6.68 -6.66
N LYS A 53 6.65 6.95 -6.67
CA LYS A 53 7.47 6.88 -7.88
C LYS A 53 8.32 5.63 -7.82
N LEU A 54 8.15 4.73 -8.78
CA LEU A 54 8.98 3.55 -8.97
C LEU A 54 9.92 3.78 -10.15
N THR A 55 11.16 3.34 -10.02
CA THR A 55 12.13 3.35 -11.11
C THR A 55 12.82 1.99 -11.19
N MET A 56 12.97 1.47 -12.41
CA MET A 56 13.79 0.32 -12.75
C MET A 56 14.93 0.81 -13.65
N ASP A 57 16.10 1.03 -13.05
CA ASP A 57 17.29 1.59 -13.68
C ASP A 57 17.80 0.68 -14.80
N GLY A 58 17.71 -0.64 -14.61
CA GLY A 58 18.09 -1.62 -15.65
C GLY A 58 17.20 -1.61 -16.90
N ALA A 59 15.99 -1.06 -16.80
CA ALA A 59 15.01 -1.02 -17.89
C ALA A 59 14.72 0.41 -18.40
N ASN A 60 15.41 1.43 -17.88
CA ASN A 60 15.06 2.85 -18.08
C ASN A 60 13.56 3.14 -17.88
N TYR A 61 12.93 2.43 -16.94
CA TYR A 61 11.49 2.51 -16.71
C TYR A 61 11.19 3.31 -15.45
N THR A 62 10.25 4.25 -15.53
CA THR A 62 9.78 5.01 -14.38
C THR A 62 8.26 5.07 -14.42
N GLU A 63 7.63 4.81 -13.29
CA GLU A 63 6.19 4.82 -13.14
C GLU A 63 5.78 5.66 -11.93
N LEU A 64 4.71 6.42 -12.08
CA LEU A 64 4.17 7.29 -11.04
C LEU A 64 2.73 6.90 -10.74
N PHE A 65 2.47 6.53 -9.49
CA PHE A 65 1.14 6.24 -9.00
C PHE A 65 0.69 7.33 -8.03
N ARG A 66 -0.55 7.81 -8.19
CA ARG A 66 -1.19 8.73 -7.26
C ARG A 66 -2.33 7.99 -6.56
N PHE A 67 -2.48 8.22 -5.26
CA PHE A 67 -3.42 7.49 -4.43
C PHE A 67 -4.47 8.41 -3.82
N LYS A 68 -5.65 7.86 -3.57
CA LYS A 68 -6.68 8.46 -2.72
C LYS A 68 -6.16 8.57 -1.28
N LYS A 69 -6.83 9.37 -0.46
CA LYS A 69 -6.61 9.43 0.98
C LYS A 69 -6.95 8.08 1.63
N ASN A 70 -6.21 7.72 2.67
CA ASN A 70 -6.31 6.46 3.41
C ASN A 70 -5.96 5.19 2.60
N SER A 71 -5.37 5.34 1.42
CA SER A 71 -4.85 4.20 0.65
C SER A 71 -3.63 3.62 1.34
N GLU A 72 -3.58 2.29 1.38
CA GLU A 72 -2.49 1.54 2.01
C GLU A 72 -1.55 0.98 0.95
N ILE A 73 -0.25 1.14 1.20
CA ILE A 73 0.81 0.48 0.45
C ILE A 73 1.73 -0.28 1.40
N ILE A 74 2.28 -1.39 0.91
CA ILE A 74 3.27 -2.19 1.61
C ILE A 74 4.54 -2.18 0.78
N ILE A 75 5.68 -1.84 1.38
CA ILE A 75 6.99 -1.89 0.74
C ILE A 75 7.85 -2.95 1.44
N LYS A 76 8.31 -3.94 0.68
CA LYS A 76 9.11 -5.07 1.16
C LYS A 76 10.03 -5.58 0.06
N ASP A 77 11.32 -5.75 0.34
CA ASP A 77 12.28 -6.45 -0.54
C ASP A 77 12.18 -6.05 -2.02
N SER A 78 12.22 -4.73 -2.30
CA SER A 78 12.10 -4.17 -3.66
C SER A 78 10.76 -4.45 -4.38
N ILE A 79 9.75 -4.88 -3.63
CA ILE A 79 8.37 -5.05 -4.08
C ILE A 79 7.50 -4.03 -3.35
N VAL A 80 6.60 -3.40 -4.10
CA VAL A 80 5.50 -2.61 -3.55
C VAL A 80 4.18 -3.30 -3.85
N GLU A 81 3.31 -3.37 -2.84
CA GLU A 81 1.95 -3.89 -2.97
C GLU A 81 0.95 -2.79 -2.64
N PHE A 82 -0.09 -2.66 -3.45
CA PHE A 82 -1.15 -1.66 -3.26
C PHE A 82 -2.45 -2.09 -3.94
N TYR A 83 -3.57 -1.47 -3.61
CA TYR A 83 -4.84 -1.75 -4.27
C TYR A 83 -5.03 -0.90 -5.53
N GLU A 84 -5.35 -1.49 -6.67
CA GLU A 84 -5.50 -0.72 -7.92
C GLU A 84 -6.66 0.28 -7.86
N LYS A 85 -7.75 -0.09 -7.18
CA LYS A 85 -8.93 0.77 -6.98
C LYS A 85 -8.63 2.06 -6.21
N ASP A 86 -7.50 2.11 -5.51
CA ASP A 86 -7.07 3.24 -4.71
C ASP A 86 -6.30 4.27 -5.53
N LEU A 87 -5.95 3.93 -6.78
CA LEU A 87 -5.30 4.86 -7.69
C LEU A 87 -6.26 5.98 -8.13
N LEU A 88 -5.72 7.19 -8.19
CA LEU A 88 -6.32 8.33 -8.86
C LEU A 88 -5.87 8.27 -10.32
N ARG A 89 -6.82 7.99 -11.22
CA ARG A 89 -6.64 8.02 -12.68
C ARG A 89 -6.95 9.40 -13.24
#